data_AF-A0A7X7K2W9-F1
#
_entry.id   AF-A0A7X7K2W9-F1
#
_cell.length_a   1.000
_cell.length_b   1.000
_cell.length_c   1.000
_cell.angle_alpha   90.00
_cell.angle_beta   90.00
_cell.angle_gamma   90.00
#
_symmetry.space_group_name_H-M   'P 1'
#
loop_
_entity.id
_entity.type
_entity.pdbx_description
1 polymer ?
#
loop_
_entity_poly.entity_id
_entity_poly.type
_entity_poly.pdbx_seq_one_letter_code
_entity_poly.pdbx_strand_id
1 'polypeptide(L)'
;MRVPGSERARGDRGFTLIELLVVIIIIAALASIAIPTFLGQRQKAQDSAAFTLLRNGLTARQAAFVDTGDYTQVTVAMLTEIEPSVSWSQGAQNLVETAPPSIAAAAVVGAGAIDNEIAFYPQSAVTVDLAVISKSGNSFGIQIDTVSLSETGYVKVKVVDGSAELGW
;
A
#
# COMPACT_ATOMS: atom_id res chain seq x y z
N MET A 1 4.13 55.70 62.19
CA MET A 1 5.41 55.43 61.51
C MET A 1 5.31 54.07 60.85
N ARG A 2 5.39 54.02 59.51
CA ARG A 2 5.22 52.83 58.63
C ARG A 2 6.58 52.18 58.43
N VAL A 3 6.70 50.84 58.52
CA VAL A 3 7.35 49.99 57.48
C VAL A 3 6.78 48.55 57.57
N PRO A 4 6.15 48.03 56.50
CA PRO A 4 5.96 46.60 56.27
C PRO A 4 7.14 46.04 55.45
N GLY A 5 7.50 44.78 55.65
CA GLY A 5 8.37 44.05 54.71
C GLY A 5 8.65 42.65 55.21
N SER A 6 8.65 41.58 54.41
CA SER A 6 8.26 41.36 53.01
C SER A 6 8.48 39.84 52.86
N GLU A 7 7.45 39.06 52.52
CA GLU A 7 7.66 37.65 52.17
C GLU A 7 8.58 37.61 50.94
N ARG A 8 9.81 37.16 51.12
CA ARG A 8 10.75 36.96 50.00
C ARG A 8 10.26 35.76 49.21
N ALA A 9 9.65 36.03 48.05
CA ALA A 9 9.35 35.03 47.04
C ALA A 9 10.59 34.18 46.77
N ARG A 10 10.48 32.87 47.03
CA ARG A 10 11.57 31.92 46.97
C ARG A 10 11.84 31.54 45.52
N GLY A 11 12.82 32.23 44.92
CA GLY A 11 13.76 31.70 43.93
C GLY A 11 13.19 31.20 42.61
N ASP A 12 12.92 32.12 41.69
CA ASP A 12 12.90 31.80 40.26
C ASP A 12 14.33 31.47 39.81
N ARG A 13 14.69 30.18 39.91
CA ARG A 13 15.90 29.64 39.28
C ARG A 13 15.63 29.54 37.79
N GLY A 14 16.12 30.52 37.04
CA GLY A 14 16.08 30.51 35.58
C GLY A 14 16.81 29.30 35.00
N PHE A 15 16.24 28.71 33.95
CA PHE A 15 16.82 27.60 33.20
C PHE A 15 18.16 28.04 32.60
N THR A 16 19.21 27.22 32.72
CA THR A 16 20.51 27.56 32.16
C THR A 16 20.56 27.24 30.66
N LEU A 17 21.29 28.04 29.88
CA LEU A 17 21.49 27.76 28.45
C LEU A 17 22.18 26.42 28.20
N ILE A 18 23.04 25.98 29.13
CA ILE A 18 23.72 24.69 29.04
C ILE A 18 22.76 23.51 29.23
N GLU A 19 21.76 23.62 30.09
CA GLU A 19 20.73 22.58 30.25
C GLU A 19 19.94 22.37 28.96
N LEU A 20 19.54 23.45 28.27
CA LEU A 20 18.88 23.31 26.97
C LEU A 20 19.84 22.78 25.90
N LEU A 21 21.11 23.18 25.92
CA LEU A 21 22.11 22.73 24.95
C LEU A 21 22.37 21.22 25.02
N VAL A 22 22.50 20.65 26.22
CA VAL A 22 22.70 19.20 26.37
C VAL A 22 21.47 18.42 25.91
N VAL A 23 20.26 18.92 26.20
CA VAL A 23 19.01 18.28 25.78
C VAL A 23 18.89 18.22 24.26
N ILE A 24 19.16 19.30 23.54
CA ILE A 24 19.08 19.30 22.07
C ILE A 24 20.12 18.37 21.44
N ILE A 25 21.31 18.23 22.03
CA ILE A 25 22.35 17.32 21.54
C ILE A 25 21.89 15.87 21.68
N ILE A 26 21.29 15.51 22.81
CA ILE A 26 20.77 14.16 23.03
C ILE A 26 19.60 13.88 22.08
N ILE A 27 18.65 14.81 21.91
CA ILE A 27 17.54 14.67 20.96
C ILE A 27 18.08 14.51 19.53
N ALA A 28 19.10 15.29 19.14
CA ALA A 28 19.71 15.19 17.81
C ALA A 28 20.38 13.83 17.58
N ALA A 29 21.08 13.28 18.57
CA ALA A 29 21.69 11.96 18.50
C ALA A 29 20.66 10.82 18.41
N LEU A 30 19.52 10.95 19.10
CA LEU A 30 18.44 9.96 19.00
C LEU A 30 17.69 10.09 17.67
N ALA A 31 17.41 11.31 17.23
CA ALA A 31 16.69 11.60 15.99
C ALA A 31 17.47 11.12 14.75
N SER A 32 18.80 11.21 14.75
CA SER A 32 19.64 10.76 13.63
C SER A 32 19.51 9.27 13.34
N ILE A 33 19.27 8.44 14.36
CA ILE A 33 19.02 7.00 14.21
C ILE A 33 17.52 6.74 13.98
N ALA A 34 16.65 7.41 14.73
CA ALA A 34 15.22 7.15 14.71
C ALA A 34 14.54 7.57 13.39
N ILE A 35 14.91 8.71 12.80
CA ILE A 35 14.29 9.22 11.56
C ILE A 35 14.44 8.24 10.38
N PRO A 36 15.64 7.77 10.00
CA PRO A 36 15.77 6.86 8.86
C PRO A 36 15.04 5.53 9.11
N THR A 37 15.11 4.96 10.33
CA THR A 37 14.37 3.75 10.68
C THR A 37 12.86 3.95 10.59
N PHE A 38 12.35 5.06 11.14
CA PHE A 38 10.93 5.38 11.10
C PHE A 38 10.42 5.57 9.67
N LEU A 39 11.18 6.26 8.81
CA LEU A 39 10.82 6.43 7.40
C LEU A 39 10.78 5.08 6.66
N GLY A 40 11.76 4.21 6.89
CA GLY A 40 11.76 2.85 6.32
C GLY A 40 10.58 2.00 6.80
N GLN A 41 10.24 2.06 8.09
CA GLN A 41 9.06 1.37 8.63
C GLN A 41 7.75 1.90 8.03
N ARG A 42 7.63 3.22 7.87
CA ARG A 42 6.48 3.84 7.24
C ARG A 42 6.31 3.40 5.78
N GLN A 43 7.40 3.36 5.00
CA GLN A 43 7.38 2.88 3.62
C GLN A 43 6.88 1.44 3.54
N LYS A 44 7.44 0.54 4.37
CA LYS A 44 7.03 -0.87 4.45
C LYS A 44 5.56 -1.02 4.85
N ALA A 45 5.06 -0.20 5.77
CA ALA A 45 3.65 -0.22 6.15
C ALA A 45 2.73 0.21 4.99
N GLN A 46 3.15 1.20 4.19
CA GLN A 46 2.41 1.63 3.00
C GLN A 46 2.39 0.55 1.90
N ASP A 47 3.52 -0.12 1.69
CA ASP A 47 3.62 -1.26 0.77
C ASP A 47 2.74 -2.43 1.21
N SER A 48 2.80 -2.78 2.50
CA SER A 48 1.97 -3.85 3.07
C SER A 48 0.48 -3.54 2.94
N ALA A 49 0.07 -2.27 3.14
CA ALA A 49 -1.32 -1.87 2.98
C ALA A 49 -1.79 -2.04 1.53
N ALA A 50 -0.98 -1.64 0.55
CA ALA A 50 -1.28 -1.82 -0.87
C ALA A 50 -1.37 -3.31 -1.25
N PHE A 51 -0.47 -4.14 -0.73
CA PHE A 51 -0.52 -5.58 -0.96
C PHE A 51 -1.77 -6.22 -0.35
N THR A 52 -2.15 -5.84 0.88
CA THR A 52 -3.40 -6.30 1.50
C THR A 52 -4.62 -5.89 0.68
N LEU A 53 -4.66 -4.65 0.21
CA LEU A 53 -5.71 -4.16 -0.69
C LEU A 53 -5.81 -5.05 -1.94
N LEU A 54 -4.68 -5.35 -2.57
CA LEU A 54 -4.63 -6.21 -3.76
C LEU A 54 -5.16 -7.63 -3.50
N ARG A 55 -4.92 -8.20 -2.30
CA ARG A 55 -5.45 -9.52 -1.89
C ARG A 55 -6.97 -9.51 -1.67
N ASN A 56 -7.52 -8.41 -1.16
CA ASN A 56 -8.97 -8.24 -1.10
C ASN A 56 -9.53 -8.21 -2.54
N GLY A 57 -8.84 -7.52 -3.44
CA GLY A 57 -9.22 -7.46 -4.85
C GLY A 57 -9.21 -8.84 -5.54
N LEU A 58 -8.20 -9.66 -5.26
CA LEU A 58 -8.12 -11.07 -5.71
C LEU A 58 -9.34 -11.88 -5.27
N THR A 59 -9.75 -11.73 -4.00
CA THR A 59 -10.90 -12.45 -3.45
C THR A 59 -12.20 -12.04 -4.13
N ALA A 60 -12.41 -10.74 -4.34
CA ALA A 60 -13.58 -10.22 -5.05
C ALA A 60 -13.62 -10.68 -6.51
N ARG A 61 -12.46 -10.72 -7.19
CA ARG A 61 -12.33 -11.23 -8.55
C ARG A 61 -12.70 -12.70 -8.66
N GLN A 62 -12.22 -13.53 -7.75
CA GLN A 62 -12.53 -14.94 -7.75
C GLN A 62 -14.02 -15.19 -7.49
N ALA A 63 -14.63 -14.41 -6.59
CA ALA A 63 -16.08 -14.47 -6.35
C ALA A 63 -16.86 -14.11 -7.62
N ALA A 64 -16.53 -13.00 -8.28
CA ALA A 64 -17.19 -12.59 -9.52
C ALA A 64 -17.06 -13.66 -10.63
N PHE A 65 -15.91 -14.33 -10.72
CA PHE A 65 -15.67 -15.39 -11.69
C PHE A 65 -16.51 -16.64 -11.43
N VAL A 66 -16.86 -16.96 -10.19
CA VAL A 66 -17.74 -18.09 -9.88
C VAL A 66 -19.12 -17.90 -10.51
N ASP A 67 -19.61 -16.67 -10.56
CA ASP A 67 -20.91 -16.34 -11.13
C ASP A 67 -20.87 -16.20 -12.67
N THR A 68 -19.80 -15.65 -13.24
CA THR A 68 -19.71 -15.40 -14.69
C THR A 68 -19.06 -16.55 -15.47
N GLY A 69 -18.11 -17.26 -14.87
CA GLY A 69 -17.20 -18.19 -15.56
C GLY A 69 -16.28 -17.51 -16.58
N ASP A 70 -16.24 -16.17 -16.61
CA ASP A 70 -15.56 -15.37 -17.64
C ASP A 70 -15.15 -14.01 -17.06
N TYR A 71 -13.84 -13.75 -16.94
CA TYR A 71 -13.31 -12.48 -16.44
C TYR A 71 -13.57 -11.27 -17.34
N THR A 72 -13.82 -11.48 -18.64
CA THR A 72 -14.14 -10.39 -19.58
C THR A 72 -15.54 -9.84 -19.35
N GLN A 73 -16.41 -10.60 -18.68
CA GLN A 73 -17.77 -10.19 -18.32
C GLN A 73 -17.84 -9.53 -16.94
N VAL A 74 -16.78 -9.59 -16.15
CA VAL A 74 -16.73 -8.98 -14.81
C VAL A 74 -16.54 -7.47 -14.92
N THR A 75 -17.58 -6.72 -14.54
CA THR A 75 -17.60 -5.25 -14.61
C THR A 75 -17.22 -4.59 -13.28
N VAL A 76 -16.87 -3.30 -13.33
CA VAL A 76 -16.65 -2.45 -12.13
C VAL A 76 -17.86 -2.48 -11.19
N ALA A 77 -19.08 -2.44 -11.73
CA ALA A 77 -20.30 -2.44 -10.92
C ALA A 77 -20.44 -3.73 -10.10
N MET A 78 -20.18 -4.89 -10.72
CA MET A 78 -20.21 -6.19 -10.03
C MET A 78 -19.17 -6.26 -8.92
N LEU A 79 -17.94 -5.79 -9.18
CA LEU A 79 -16.89 -5.78 -8.18
C LEU A 79 -17.19 -4.84 -7.01
N THR A 80 -17.83 -3.69 -7.30
CA THR A 80 -18.26 -2.74 -6.27
C THR A 80 -19.38 -3.31 -5.39
N GLU A 81 -20.26 -4.15 -5.96
CA GLU A 81 -21.26 -4.87 -5.18
C GLU A 81 -20.65 -5.93 -4.27
N ILE A 82 -19.65 -6.67 -4.76
CA ILE A 82 -18.96 -7.72 -4.00
C ILE A 82 -18.07 -7.12 -2.90
N GLU A 83 -17.30 -6.09 -3.22
CA GLU A 83 -16.37 -5.44 -2.31
C GLU A 83 -16.53 -3.91 -2.40
N PRO A 84 -17.46 -3.34 -1.62
CA PRO A 84 -17.79 -1.91 -1.69
C PRO A 84 -16.75 -1.02 -1.02
N SER A 85 -15.83 -1.58 -0.22
CA SER A 85 -14.77 -0.76 0.38
C SER A 85 -13.71 -0.37 -0.64
N VAL A 86 -13.56 -1.12 -1.73
CA VAL A 86 -12.54 -0.93 -2.77
C VAL A 86 -13.11 -0.11 -3.93
N SER A 87 -12.35 0.88 -4.37
CA SER A 87 -12.61 1.57 -5.64
C SER A 87 -12.00 0.76 -6.79
N TRP A 88 -12.72 0.61 -7.89
CA TRP A 88 -12.32 -0.26 -9.00
C TRP A 88 -12.20 0.52 -10.29
N SER A 89 -11.08 0.35 -10.98
CA SER A 89 -10.89 0.85 -12.34
C SER A 89 -10.46 -0.26 -13.29
N GLN A 90 -10.97 -0.19 -14.52
CA GLN A 90 -10.54 -1.09 -15.59
C GLN A 90 -9.43 -0.41 -16.40
N GLY A 91 -8.26 -1.04 -16.43
CA GLY A 91 -7.16 -0.62 -17.30
C GLY A 91 -7.50 -0.82 -18.78
N ALA A 92 -6.84 -0.06 -19.64
CA ALA A 92 -6.97 -0.19 -21.10
C ALA A 92 -5.92 -1.13 -21.73
N GLN A 93 -4.92 -1.53 -20.94
CA GLN A 93 -3.76 -2.29 -21.38
C GLN A 93 -3.41 -3.35 -20.33
N ASN A 94 -2.58 -4.30 -20.75
CA ASN A 94 -2.03 -5.33 -19.88
C ASN A 94 -1.30 -4.72 -18.67
N LEU A 95 -1.58 -5.22 -17.47
CA LEU A 95 -1.03 -4.65 -16.23
C LEU A 95 0.11 -5.51 -15.67
N VAL A 96 0.09 -6.82 -15.91
CA VAL A 96 1.08 -7.76 -15.40
C VAL A 96 1.55 -8.67 -16.54
N GLU A 97 2.87 -8.79 -16.69
CA GLU A 97 3.50 -9.80 -17.53
C GLU A 97 4.21 -10.83 -16.65
N THR A 98 4.26 -12.08 -17.11
CA THR A 98 4.82 -13.17 -16.31
C THR A 98 6.07 -13.80 -16.91
N ALA A 99 6.43 -13.45 -18.16
CA ALA A 99 7.61 -13.96 -18.86
C ALA A 99 8.17 -12.93 -19.89
N PRO A 100 9.12 -12.07 -19.49
CA PRO A 100 9.66 -11.91 -18.13
C PRO A 100 8.63 -11.28 -17.18
N PRO A 101 8.75 -11.50 -15.86
CA PRO A 101 7.86 -10.89 -14.88
C PRO A 101 8.02 -9.36 -14.89
N SER A 102 6.93 -8.63 -15.11
CA SER A 102 6.93 -7.18 -15.00
C SER A 102 5.53 -6.66 -14.64
N ILE A 103 5.49 -5.45 -14.09
CA ILE A 103 4.27 -4.69 -13.86
C ILE A 103 4.31 -3.49 -14.80
N ALA A 104 3.18 -3.14 -15.40
CA ALA A 104 3.05 -1.95 -16.21
C ALA A 104 3.48 -0.69 -15.44
N ALA A 105 3.93 0.32 -16.16
CA ALA A 105 4.34 1.58 -15.56
C ALA A 105 3.20 2.20 -14.72
N ALA A 106 3.56 2.95 -13.67
CA ALA A 106 2.59 3.55 -12.76
C ALA A 106 1.50 4.39 -13.46
N ALA A 107 1.83 5.07 -14.57
CA ALA A 107 0.87 5.82 -15.37
C ALA A 107 -0.18 4.93 -16.08
N VAL A 108 0.15 3.67 -16.37
CA VAL A 108 -0.75 2.67 -16.95
C VAL A 108 -1.59 2.01 -15.86
N VAL A 109 -0.98 1.68 -14.71
CA VAL A 109 -1.71 1.13 -13.56
C VAL A 109 -2.76 2.12 -13.07
N GLY A 110 -2.37 3.38 -12.83
CA GLY A 110 -3.28 4.49 -12.48
C GLY A 110 -3.95 4.40 -11.10
N ALA A 111 -4.17 3.19 -10.58
CA ALA A 111 -4.82 2.95 -9.30
C ALA A 111 -3.87 3.08 -8.12
N GLY A 112 -4.22 3.96 -7.18
CA GLY A 112 -3.45 4.24 -5.97
C GLY A 112 -4.10 3.66 -4.72
N ALA A 113 -3.30 2.99 -3.88
CA ALA A 113 -3.72 2.56 -2.54
C ALA A 113 -4.10 3.74 -1.62
N ILE A 114 -3.68 4.96 -1.96
CA ILE A 114 -4.11 6.18 -1.26
C ILE A 114 -5.62 6.43 -1.39
N ASP A 115 -6.20 6.04 -2.51
CA ASP A 115 -7.63 6.20 -2.83
C ASP A 115 -8.41 4.89 -2.64
N ASN A 116 -7.75 3.90 -2.02
CA ASN A 116 -8.25 2.53 -1.89
C ASN A 116 -8.68 1.90 -3.23
N GLU A 117 -7.95 2.25 -4.30
CA GLU A 117 -8.27 1.87 -5.67
C GLU A 117 -7.43 0.68 -6.13
N ILE A 118 -8.05 -0.22 -6.90
CA ILE A 118 -7.38 -1.33 -7.60
C ILE A 118 -7.73 -1.25 -9.08
N ALA A 119 -6.69 -1.28 -9.92
CA ALA A 119 -6.85 -1.43 -11.36
C ALA A 119 -6.92 -2.90 -11.72
N PHE A 120 -7.75 -3.24 -12.69
CA PHE A 120 -7.79 -4.58 -13.26
C PHE A 120 -7.76 -4.57 -14.78
N TYR A 121 -7.31 -5.66 -15.38
CA TYR A 121 -7.37 -5.84 -16.83
C TYR A 121 -7.66 -7.31 -17.19
N PRO A 122 -8.80 -7.64 -17.83
CA PRO A 122 -9.04 -9.00 -18.30
C PRO A 122 -8.22 -9.25 -19.57
N GLN A 123 -7.29 -10.20 -19.51
CA GLN A 123 -6.49 -10.61 -20.68
C GLN A 123 -7.23 -11.63 -21.55
N SER A 124 -8.04 -12.48 -20.92
CA SER A 124 -8.87 -13.49 -21.57
C SER A 124 -10.07 -13.82 -20.68
N ALA A 125 -10.93 -14.76 -21.10
CA ALA A 125 -12.01 -15.25 -20.24
C ALA A 125 -11.51 -15.90 -18.95
N VAL A 126 -10.28 -16.41 -18.94
CA VAL A 126 -9.69 -17.18 -17.85
C VAL A 126 -8.51 -16.49 -17.17
N THR A 127 -8.05 -15.37 -17.72
CA THR A 127 -6.86 -14.66 -17.24
C THR A 127 -7.19 -13.20 -16.97
N VAL A 128 -6.84 -12.71 -15.78
CA VAL A 128 -7.03 -11.31 -15.38
C VAL A 128 -5.86 -10.81 -14.56
N ASP A 129 -5.55 -9.54 -14.74
CA ASP A 129 -4.58 -8.82 -13.92
C ASP A 129 -5.26 -7.91 -12.93
N LEU A 130 -4.61 -7.75 -11.79
CA LEU A 130 -4.87 -6.75 -10.78
C LEU A 130 -3.58 -5.99 -10.51
N ALA A 131 -3.64 -4.68 -10.37
CA ALA A 131 -2.47 -3.89 -9.99
C ALA A 131 -2.85 -2.68 -9.13
N VAL A 132 -1.92 -2.28 -8.26
CA VAL A 132 -2.07 -1.12 -7.39
C VAL A 132 -0.72 -0.47 -7.11
N ILE A 133 -0.70 0.85 -6.95
CA ILE A 133 0.47 1.63 -6.54
C ILE A 133 0.32 1.98 -5.07
N SER A 134 1.29 1.59 -4.26
CA SER A 134 1.35 1.98 -2.85
C SER A 134 1.55 3.49 -2.69
N LYS A 135 1.19 4.02 -1.52
CA LYS A 135 1.49 5.42 -1.13
C LYS A 135 3.00 5.73 -1.10
N SER A 136 3.79 4.68 -1.09
CA SER A 136 5.23 4.62 -1.08
C SER A 136 5.83 4.86 -2.48
N GLY A 137 5.02 4.64 -3.54
CA GLY A 137 5.41 4.72 -4.94
C GLY A 137 5.69 3.36 -5.60
N ASN A 138 5.78 2.28 -4.81
CA ASN A 138 5.98 0.93 -5.32
C ASN A 138 4.70 0.38 -5.94
N SER A 139 4.82 -0.30 -7.08
CA SER A 139 3.69 -0.98 -7.75
C SER A 139 3.65 -2.45 -7.36
N PHE A 140 2.44 -3.00 -7.23
CA PHE A 140 2.19 -4.41 -6.93
C PHE A 140 1.18 -4.95 -7.92
N GLY A 141 1.43 -6.16 -8.43
CA GLY A 141 0.61 -6.79 -9.46
C GLY A 141 0.34 -8.25 -9.13
N ILE A 142 -0.87 -8.70 -9.48
CA ILE A 142 -1.27 -10.10 -9.44
C ILE A 142 -1.85 -10.45 -10.81
N GLN A 143 -1.28 -11.46 -11.47
CA GLN A 143 -1.97 -12.16 -12.55
C GLN A 143 -2.66 -13.40 -11.97
N ILE A 144 -3.94 -13.56 -12.33
CA ILE A 144 -4.76 -14.74 -12.04
C ILE A 144 -4.95 -15.48 -13.36
N ASP A 145 -4.61 -16.76 -13.38
CA ASP A 145 -4.90 -17.67 -14.49
C ASP A 145 -5.72 -18.87 -13.95
N THR A 146 -6.99 -18.92 -14.33
CA THR A 146 -7.93 -20.01 -14.04
C THR A 146 -8.04 -20.89 -15.29
N VAL A 147 -7.17 -21.90 -15.41
CA VAL A 147 -7.16 -22.81 -16.57
C VAL A 147 -8.58 -23.31 -16.90
N SER A 148 -8.91 -23.42 -18.19
CA SER A 148 -10.16 -24.03 -18.65
C SER A 148 -10.42 -25.33 -17.86
N LEU A 149 -11.64 -25.47 -17.33
CA LEU A 149 -12.09 -26.54 -16.42
C LEU A 149 -11.82 -27.98 -16.92
N SER A 150 -11.33 -28.14 -18.14
CA SER A 150 -10.98 -29.42 -18.77
C SER A 150 -9.62 -29.99 -18.41
N GLU A 151 -8.66 -29.21 -17.87
CA GLU A 151 -7.28 -29.70 -17.73
C GLU A 151 -6.76 -29.81 -16.30
N THR A 152 -7.04 -28.87 -15.38
CA THR A 152 -6.86 -29.07 -13.92
C THR A 152 -7.40 -27.86 -13.16
N GLY A 153 -8.29 -28.06 -12.19
CA GLY A 153 -8.97 -26.98 -11.44
C GLY A 153 -8.09 -26.27 -10.40
N TYR A 154 -6.99 -25.63 -10.81
CA TYR A 154 -6.13 -24.83 -9.94
C TYR A 154 -5.99 -23.40 -10.44
N VAL A 155 -5.98 -22.44 -9.50
CA VAL A 155 -5.69 -21.03 -9.75
C VAL A 155 -4.19 -20.79 -9.61
N LYS A 156 -3.54 -20.27 -10.65
CA LYS A 156 -2.15 -19.76 -10.54
C LYS A 156 -2.19 -18.28 -10.21
N VAL A 157 -1.56 -17.90 -9.10
CA VAL A 157 -1.40 -16.49 -8.66
C VAL A 157 0.09 -16.16 -8.73
N LYS A 158 0.46 -15.21 -9.61
CA LYS A 158 1.83 -14.68 -9.62
C LYS A 158 1.81 -13.27 -9.05
N VAL A 159 2.44 -13.11 -7.88
CA VAL A 159 2.67 -11.79 -7.28
C VAL A 159 3.95 -11.23 -7.88
N VAL A 160 3.88 -10.01 -8.39
CA VAL A 160 5.06 -9.23 -8.76
C VAL A 160 5.05 -8.02 -7.82
N ASP A 161 6.14 -7.83 -7.07
CA ASP A 161 6.40 -6.58 -6.39
C ASP A 161 7.28 -5.71 -7.29
N GLY A 162 7.18 -4.38 -7.18
CA GLY A 162 7.92 -3.44 -8.03
C GLY A 162 9.44 -3.47 -7.85
N SER A 163 10.00 -4.43 -7.11
CA SER A 163 11.42 -4.76 -7.20
C SER A 163 11.57 -5.84 -8.28
N ALA A 164 12.59 -5.75 -9.13
CA ALA A 164 12.86 -6.77 -10.14
C ALA A 164 13.24 -8.15 -9.54
N GLU A 165 12.95 -8.41 -8.26
CA GLU A 165 13.27 -9.63 -7.54
C GLU A 165 11.98 -10.43 -7.29
N LEU A 166 11.96 -11.65 -7.82
CA LEU A 166 10.90 -12.62 -7.59
C LEU A 166 10.97 -13.12 -6.14
N GLY A 167 10.11 -12.59 -5.27
CA GLY A 167 9.74 -13.27 -4.02
C GLY A 167 8.90 -14.50 -4.35
N TRP A 168 9.42 -15.69 -4.07
CA TRP A 168 8.69 -16.96 -4.19
C TRP A 168 7.64 -17.11 -3.08
#